data_AF-A0A2V4MT31-F1
#
_entry.id   AF-A0A2V4MT31-F1
#
_cell.length_a   1.000
_cell.length_b   1.000
_cell.length_c   1.000
_cell.angle_alpha   90.00
_cell.angle_beta   90.00
_cell.angle_gamma   90.00
#
_symmetry.space_group_name_H-M   'P 1'
#
loop_
_entity.id
_entity.type
_entity.pdbx_description
1 polymer ?
#
loop_
_entity_poly.entity_id
_entity_poly.type
_entity_poly.pdbx_seq_one_letter_code
_entity_poly.pdbx_strand_id
1 'polypeptide(L)'
;MPRATWHHPLLALRAAAFSIGALLLLVGVGVVLRQPLLIPPLAASAALVHGAPALPISQPRNLVGGQLLSAVTGYAVLAVTGRGPWGAALAGGLALGAMLLARVPHSPAAATA
;
A
#
# COMPACT_ATOMS: atom_id res chain seq x y z
N MET A 1 20.92 17.05 -8.59
CA MET A 1 20.29 16.97 -7.26
C MET A 1 19.00 17.78 -7.30
N PRO A 2 17.79 17.20 -7.33
CA PRO A 2 16.58 18.00 -7.37
C PRO A 2 16.30 18.57 -5.98
N ARG A 3 16.15 19.89 -5.91
CA ARG A 3 15.81 20.63 -4.69
C ARG A 3 14.38 20.28 -4.30
N ALA A 4 14.24 19.70 -3.11
CA ALA A 4 12.94 19.39 -2.56
C ALA A 4 12.26 20.69 -2.10
N THR A 5 11.19 21.08 -2.79
CA THR A 5 10.41 22.30 -2.51
C THR A 5 9.44 22.02 -1.36
N TRP A 6 9.97 21.90 -0.14
CA TRP A 6 9.24 21.62 1.10
C TRP A 6 8.44 22.81 1.67
N HIS A 7 8.29 23.91 0.92
CA HIS A 7 7.95 25.22 1.52
C HIS A 7 6.54 25.77 1.20
N HIS A 8 5.65 25.00 0.57
CA HIS A 8 4.26 25.46 0.39
C HIS A 8 3.32 24.81 1.42
N PRO A 9 2.99 25.47 2.53
CA PRO A 9 2.07 24.94 3.55
C PRO A 9 0.69 24.57 2.95
N LEU A 10 0.30 25.23 1.86
CA LEU A 10 -0.90 24.93 1.08
C LEU A 10 -0.85 23.57 0.35
N LEU A 11 0.32 23.12 -0.12
CA LEU A 11 0.48 21.80 -0.73
C LEU A 11 0.42 20.70 0.34
N ALA A 12 1.05 20.93 1.49
CA ALA A 12 1.00 20.02 2.63
C ALA A 12 -0.44 19.88 3.17
N LEU A 13 -1.18 20.99 3.28
CA LEU A 13 -2.57 21.00 3.71
C LEU A 13 -3.50 20.28 2.72
N ARG A 14 -3.33 20.50 1.41
CA ARG A 14 -4.08 19.80 0.37
C ARG A 14 -3.82 18.30 0.37
N ALA A 15 -2.56 17.89 0.51
CA ALA A 15 -2.18 16.49 0.61
C ALA A 15 -2.73 15.83 1.89
N ALA A 16 -2.69 16.53 3.03
CA ALA A 16 -3.24 16.06 4.29
C ALA A 16 -4.77 15.91 4.23
N ALA A 17 -5.48 16.92 3.70
CA ALA A 17 -6.93 16.86 3.53
C ALA A 17 -7.36 15.72 2.60
N PHE A 18 -6.62 15.50 1.49
CA PHE A 18 -6.86 14.38 0.60
C PHE A 18 -6.61 13.03 1.28
N SER A 19 -5.49 12.87 2.00
CA SER A 19 -5.19 11.65 2.75
C SER A 19 -6.23 11.36 3.83
N ILE A 20 -6.66 12.36 4.59
CA ILE A 20 -7.70 12.22 5.63
C ILE A 20 -9.04 11.81 4.98
N GLY A 21 -9.45 12.47 3.89
CA GLY A 21 -10.68 12.11 3.17
C GLY A 21 -10.64 10.68 2.61
N ALA A 22 -9.53 10.29 1.98
CA ALA A 22 -9.33 8.95 1.46
C ALA A 22 -9.33 7.89 2.58
N LEU A 23 -8.69 8.19 3.71
CA LEU A 23 -8.67 7.35 4.90
C LEU A 23 -10.06 7.15 5.51
N LEU A 24 -10.84 8.22 5.65
CA LEU A 24 -12.20 8.16 6.20
C LEU A 24 -13.14 7.37 5.28
N LEU A 25 -13.05 7.57 3.96
CA LEU A 25 -13.81 6.79 2.99
C LEU A 25 -13.45 5.31 3.09
N LEU A 26 -12.15 5.01 3.18
CA LEU A 26 -11.66 3.64 3.25
C LEU A 26 -12.00 2.96 4.59
N VAL A 27 -12.06 3.71 5.69
CA VAL A 27 -12.62 3.24 6.97
C VAL A 27 -14.08 2.87 6.79
N GLY A 28 -14.89 3.73 6.15
CA GLY A 28 -16.29 3.43 5.86
C GLY A 28 -16.45 2.13 5.06
N VAL A 29 -15.68 1.98 3.98
CA VAL A 29 -15.68 0.78 3.13
C VAL A 29 -15.16 -0.46 3.89
N GLY A 30 -14.06 -0.32 4.63
CA GLY A 30 -13.45 -1.42 5.39
C GLY A 30 -14.34 -1.93 6.52
N VAL A 31 -15.11 -1.05 7.16
CA VAL A 31 -16.13 -1.43 8.16
C VAL A 31 -17.27 -2.19 7.49
N VAL A 32 -17.78 -1.71 6.36
CA VAL A 32 -18.85 -2.39 5.59
C VAL A 32 -18.41 -3.78 5.10
N LEU A 33 -17.17 -3.90 4.63
CA LEU A 33 -16.60 -5.16 4.11
C LEU A 33 -16.03 -6.08 5.20
N ARG A 34 -16.08 -5.68 6.49
CA ARG A 34 -15.37 -6.33 7.62
C ARG A 34 -13.88 -6.60 7.36
N GLN A 35 -13.22 -5.70 6.63
CA GLN A 35 -11.81 -5.78 6.23
C GLN A 35 -11.06 -4.48 6.59
N PRO A 36 -11.08 -4.03 7.87
CA PRO A 36 -10.43 -2.77 8.26
C PRO A 36 -8.90 -2.80 8.12
N LEU A 37 -8.30 -3.98 8.02
CA LEU A 37 -6.85 -4.14 7.87
C LEU A 37 -6.32 -3.76 6.48
N LEU A 38 -7.19 -3.54 5.48
CA LEU A 38 -6.79 -3.01 4.18
C LEU A 38 -6.56 -1.49 4.19
N ILE A 39 -6.95 -0.81 5.27
CA ILE A 39 -6.86 0.66 5.38
C ILE A 39 -5.40 1.14 5.43
N PRO A 40 -4.54 0.62 6.34
CA PRO A 40 -3.16 1.07 6.44
C PRO A 40 -2.34 0.97 5.13
N PRO A 41 -2.36 -0.16 4.37
CA PRO A 41 -1.56 -0.27 3.15
C PRO A 41 -2.03 0.70 2.05
N LEU A 42 -3.34 0.84 1.83
CA LEU A 42 -3.88 1.73 0.80
C LEU A 42 -3.65 3.21 1.14
N ALA A 43 -3.73 3.57 2.42
CA ALA A 43 -3.38 4.91 2.88
C ALA A 43 -1.90 5.23 2.65
N ALA A 44 -1.01 4.30 2.98
CA ALA A 44 0.41 4.43 2.72
C ALA A 44 0.72 4.51 1.22
N SER A 45 0.01 3.76 0.37
CA SER A 45 0.07 3.89 -1.09
C SER A 45 -0.32 5.30 -1.54
N ALA A 46 -1.45 5.82 -1.06
CA ALA A 46 -1.92 7.17 -1.40
C ALA A 46 -0.93 8.25 -0.95
N ALA A 47 -0.38 8.13 0.25
CA ALA A 47 0.64 9.04 0.78
C ALA A 47 1.93 9.02 -0.06
N LEU A 48 2.40 7.85 -0.52
CA LEU A 48 3.57 7.75 -1.39
C LEU A 48 3.32 8.36 -2.78
N VAL A 49 2.16 8.07 -3.38
CA VAL A 49 1.81 8.58 -4.71
C VAL A 49 1.68 10.11 -4.70
N HIS A 50 1.06 10.68 -3.66
CA HIS A 50 0.85 12.13 -3.58
C HIS A 50 2.04 12.88 -2.96
N GLY A 51 2.73 12.29 -1.98
CA GLY A 51 3.86 12.90 -1.29
C GLY A 51 5.17 12.82 -2.07
N ALA A 52 5.33 11.79 -2.91
CA ALA A 52 6.53 11.58 -3.70
C ALA A 52 6.23 10.94 -5.08
N PRO A 53 5.46 11.61 -5.95
CA PRO A 53 5.03 11.07 -7.25
C PRO A 53 6.19 10.77 -8.21
N ALA A 54 7.31 11.49 -8.08
CA ALA A 54 8.49 11.31 -8.91
C ALA A 54 9.30 10.06 -8.57
N LEU A 55 9.04 9.38 -7.45
CA LEU A 55 9.76 8.17 -7.09
C LEU A 55 9.35 6.99 -7.98
N PRO A 56 10.29 6.12 -8.39
CA PRO A 56 9.97 4.92 -9.15
C PRO A 56 8.95 4.01 -8.46
N ILE A 57 8.95 3.93 -7.13
CA ILE A 57 8.01 3.10 -6.33
C ILE A 57 6.56 3.63 -6.34
N SER A 58 6.38 4.90 -6.71
CA SER A 58 5.09 5.59 -6.77
C SER A 58 4.45 5.53 -8.15
N GLN A 59 5.13 4.94 -9.14
CA GLN A 59 4.59 4.78 -10.48
C GLN A 59 3.35 3.87 -10.47
N PRO A 60 2.31 4.16 -11.26
CA PRO A 60 1.03 3.44 -11.24
C PRO A 60 1.21 1.94 -11.51
N ARG A 61 2.19 1.58 -12.35
CA ARG A 61 2.52 0.18 -12.62
C ARG A 61 2.94 -0.58 -11.34
N ASN A 62 3.68 0.07 -10.44
CA ASN A 62 4.20 -0.56 -9.23
C ASN A 62 3.12 -0.62 -8.16
N LEU A 63 2.26 0.40 -8.06
CA LEU A 63 1.08 0.38 -7.21
C LEU A 63 0.16 -0.81 -7.55
N VAL A 64 -0.25 -0.92 -8.81
CA VAL A 64 -1.17 -1.99 -9.26
C VAL A 64 -0.50 -3.35 -9.20
N GLY A 65 0.73 -3.47 -9.71
CA GLY A 65 1.48 -4.72 -9.70
C GLY A 65 1.78 -5.22 -8.29
N GLY A 66 2.14 -4.31 -7.38
CA GLY A 66 2.38 -4.64 -5.98
C GLY A 66 1.15 -5.16 -5.28
N GLN A 67 0.00 -4.50 -5.44
CA GLN A 67 -1.26 -4.94 -4.80
C GLN A 67 -1.75 -6.29 -5.35
N LEU A 68 -1.64 -6.50 -6.66
CA LEU A 68 -2.01 -7.77 -7.27
C LEU A 68 -1.12 -8.92 -6.79
N LEU A 69 0.20 -8.71 -6.77
CA LEU A 69 1.14 -9.73 -6.28
C LEU A 69 0.88 -10.04 -4.82
N SER A 70 0.72 -9.02 -3.98
CA SER A 70 0.41 -9.20 -2.56
C SER A 70 -0.88 -9.97 -2.34
N ALA A 71 -1.97 -9.63 -3.05
CA ALA A 71 -3.22 -10.36 -2.93
C ALA A 71 -3.05 -11.84 -3.32
N VAL A 72 -2.37 -12.12 -4.43
CA VAL A 72 -2.10 -13.50 -4.87
C VAL A 72 -1.28 -14.26 -3.83
N THR A 73 -0.18 -13.69 -3.34
CA THR A 73 0.66 -14.33 -2.32
C THR A 73 -0.08 -14.51 -0.99
N GLY A 74 -0.87 -13.52 -0.57
CA GLY A 74 -1.68 -13.58 0.65
C GLY A 74 -2.70 -14.71 0.61
N TYR A 75 -3.47 -14.81 -0.48
CA TYR A 75 -4.43 -15.91 -0.66
C TYR A 75 -3.74 -17.27 -0.83
N ALA A 76 -2.60 -17.34 -1.52
CA ALA A 76 -1.84 -18.58 -1.66
C ALA A 76 -1.32 -19.09 -0.30
N VAL A 77 -0.77 -18.21 0.52
CA VAL A 77 -0.31 -18.57 1.87
C VAL A 77 -1.49 -18.92 2.76
N LEU A 78 -2.57 -18.12 2.74
CA LEU A 78 -3.79 -18.40 3.48
C LEU A 78 -4.36 -19.79 3.18
N ALA A 79 -4.32 -20.23 1.91
CA ALA A 79 -4.78 -21.55 1.51
C ALA A 79 -3.94 -22.70 2.10
N VAL A 80 -2.64 -22.46 2.36
CA VAL A 80 -1.72 -23.48 2.88
C VAL A 80 -1.64 -23.44 4.40
N THR A 81 -1.55 -22.26 5.00
CA THR A 81 -1.31 -22.09 6.45
C THR A 81 -2.58 -21.88 7.25
N GLY A 82 -3.70 -21.59 6.60
CA GLY A 82 -4.91 -21.13 7.26
C GLY A 82 -4.75 -19.74 7.89
N ARG A 83 -5.73 -19.34 8.72
CA ARG A 83 -5.76 -18.03 9.37
C ARG A 83 -4.79 -18.01 10.55
N GLY A 84 -3.85 -17.08 10.58
CA GLY A 84 -2.99 -16.88 11.74
C GLY A 84 -1.90 -15.82 11.50
N PRO A 85 -1.32 -15.26 12.58
CA PRO A 85 -0.32 -14.19 12.48
C PRO A 85 0.97 -14.65 11.80
N TRP A 86 1.36 -15.92 12.00
CA TRP A 86 2.53 -16.52 11.34
C TRP A 86 2.37 -16.64 9.82
N GLY A 87 1.16 -17.02 9.37
CA GLY A 87 0.82 -17.06 7.94
C GLY A 87 0.84 -15.67 7.31
N ALA A 88 0.29 -14.66 7.99
CA ALA A 88 0.33 -13.26 7.53
C ALA A 88 1.77 -12.72 7.42
N ALA A 89 2.64 -13.02 8.40
CA ALA A 89 4.05 -12.63 8.34
C ALA A 89 4.79 -13.29 7.16
N LEU A 90 4.52 -14.57 6.90
CA LEU A 90 5.07 -15.29 5.76
C LEU A 90 4.56 -14.73 4.43
N ALA A 91 3.25 -14.43 4.35
CA ALA A 91 2.62 -13.81 3.19
C ALA A 91 3.23 -12.46 2.83
N GLY A 92 3.40 -11.57 3.81
CA GLY A 92 4.04 -10.26 3.59
C GLY A 92 5.49 -10.37 3.13
N GLY A 93 6.27 -11.30 3.69
CA GLY A 93 7.64 -11.56 3.26
C GLY A 93 7.74 -12.10 1.83
N LEU A 94 6.88 -13.06 1.49
CA LEU A 94 6.80 -13.63 0.14
C LEU A 94 6.31 -12.60 -0.89
N ALA A 95 5.33 -11.76 -0.52
CA ALA A 95 4.85 -10.66 -1.36
C ALA A 95 5.96 -9.67 -1.69
N LEU A 96 6.75 -9.26 -0.69
CA LEU A 96 7.93 -8.42 -0.88
C LEU A 96 8.94 -9.06 -1.83
N GLY A 97 9.26 -10.34 -1.61
CA GLY A 97 10.14 -11.09 -2.51
C GLY A 97 9.61 -11.14 -3.95
N ALA A 98 8.32 -11.43 -4.13
CA ALA A 98 7.66 -11.48 -5.42
C ALA A 98 7.69 -10.12 -6.15
N MET A 99 7.42 -9.02 -5.44
CA MET A 99 7.50 -7.66 -5.99
C MET A 99 8.91 -7.30 -6.46
N LEU A 100 9.94 -7.68 -5.69
CA LEU A 100 11.33 -7.45 -6.06
C LEU A 100 11.72 -8.25 -7.31
N LEU A 101 11.30 -9.52 -7.40
CA LEU A 101 11.53 -10.37 -8.57
C LEU A 101 10.80 -9.83 -9.82
N ALA A 102 9.56 -9.39 -9.67
CA ALA A 102 8.73 -8.85 -10.75
C ALA A 102 9.07 -7.38 -11.11
N ARG A 103 10.02 -6.75 -10.43
CA ARG A 103 10.44 -5.34 -10.63
C ARG A 103 9.28 -4.33 -10.52
N VAL A 104 8.35 -4.61 -9.61
CA VAL A 104 7.22 -3.75 -9.24
C VAL A 104 7.23 -3.43 -7.74
N PRO A 105 8.31 -2.82 -7.21
CA PRO A 105 8.42 -2.53 -5.78
C PRO A 105 7.37 -1.51 -5.35
N HIS A 106 6.51 -1.93 -4.42
CA HIS A 106 5.54 -1.06 -3.76
C HIS A 106 5.34 -1.53 -2.31
N SER A 107 6.25 -1.13 -1.41
CA SER A 107 6.30 -1.63 -0.04
C SER A 107 4.97 -1.53 0.74
N PRO A 108 4.07 -0.55 0.55
CA PRO A 108 2.77 -0.57 1.21
C PRO A 108 1.92 -1.79 0.87
N ALA A 109 2.03 -2.32 -0.35
CA ALA A 109 1.28 -3.50 -0.76
C ALA A 109 1.65 -4.73 0.06
N ALA A 110 2.84 -4.82 0.65
CA ALA A 110 3.25 -5.99 1.43
C ALA A 110 2.29 -6.28 2.60
N ALA A 111 1.73 -5.23 3.22
CA ALA A 111 0.74 -5.36 4.28
C ALA A 111 -0.68 -5.69 3.80
N THR A 112 -0.87 -5.89 2.49
CA THR A 112 -2.12 -6.39 1.88
C THR A 112 -2.11 -7.92 1.73
N ALA A 113 -0.94 -8.56 1.77
CA ALA A 113 -0.79 -10.01 1.77
C ALA A 113 -1.04 -10.60 3.17
#